data_AF-A0A3G1B4E6-F1
#
_entry.id   AF-A0A3G1B4E6-F1
#
_cell.length_a   1.000
_cell.length_b   1.000
_cell.length_c   1.000
_cell.angle_alpha   90.00
_cell.angle_beta   90.00
_cell.angle_gamma   90.00
#
_symmetry.space_group_name_H-M   'P 1'
#
loop_
_entity.id
_entity.type
_entity.pdbx_description
1 polymer ?
#
loop_
_entity_poly.entity_id
_entity_poly.type
_entity_poly.pdbx_seq_one_letter_code
_entity_poly.pdbx_strand_id
1 'polypeptide(L)'
;MEFHPSQIPIIRTFSIPDEKAASESAAEMLKLGFENQKGGYKVLMPKQEKLAKRIGFTITTEINYGLRKQNQDRNLRYWTYHHDEKNYAIVLISGKVFDELGL
;
A
#
# COMPACT_ATOMS: atom_id res chain seq x y z
N MET A 1 3.42 7.27 22.32
CA MET A 1 3.73 5.93 21.78
C MET A 1 4.14 6.12 20.33
N GLU A 2 5.27 5.57 19.89
CA GLU A 2 5.62 5.58 18.46
C GLU A 2 4.68 4.64 17.72
N PHE A 3 3.94 5.18 16.75
CA PHE A 3 3.07 4.42 15.87
C PHE A 3 3.92 3.49 14.98
N HIS A 4 3.62 2.19 14.97
CA HIS A 4 4.28 1.24 14.07
C HIS A 4 3.28 0.71 13.01
N PRO A 5 3.63 0.70 11.71
CA PRO A 5 2.70 0.31 10.64
C PRO A 5 2.13 -1.11 10.75
N SER A 6 2.75 -1.98 11.56
CA SER A 6 2.24 -3.32 11.86
C SER A 6 0.97 -3.33 12.70
N GLN A 7 0.62 -2.22 13.35
CA GLN A 7 -0.62 -2.06 14.11
C GLN A 7 -1.84 -1.91 13.19
N ILE A 8 -1.62 -1.57 11.91
CA ILE A 8 -2.70 -1.46 10.92
C ILE A 8 -3.23 -2.87 10.59
N PRO A 9 -4.56 -3.10 10.66
CA PRO A 9 -5.18 -4.32 10.17
C PRO A 9 -4.91 -4.48 8.67
N ILE A 10 -4.31 -5.60 8.25
CA ILE A 10 -4.01 -5.86 6.85
C ILE A 10 -5.09 -6.75 6.24
N ILE A 11 -5.81 -6.23 5.24
CA ILE A 11 -6.89 -6.95 4.55
C ILE A 11 -6.32 -7.94 3.54
N ARG A 12 -5.31 -7.51 2.79
CA ARG A 12 -4.62 -8.35 1.81
C ARG A 12 -3.14 -7.97 1.71
N THR A 13 -2.32 -8.99 1.52
CA THR A 13 -0.88 -8.84 1.25
C THR A 13 -0.59 -9.22 -0.20
N PHE A 14 0.15 -8.39 -0.91
CA PHE A 14 0.59 -8.59 -2.29
C PHE A 14 2.09 -8.82 -2.31
N SER A 15 2.54 -9.93 -2.88
CA SER A 15 3.97 -10.19 -3.08
C SER A 15 4.34 -9.78 -4.50
N ILE A 16 5.12 -8.72 -4.65
CA ILE A 16 5.37 -8.08 -5.95
C ILE A 16 6.83 -8.30 -6.34
N PRO A 17 7.12 -9.24 -7.25
CA PRO A 17 8.50 -9.53 -7.64
C PRO A 17 9.08 -8.51 -8.61
N ASP A 18 8.24 -7.79 -9.36
CA ASP A 18 8.66 -6.89 -10.43
C ASP A 18 7.69 -5.69 -10.64
N GLU A 19 8.09 -4.77 -11.51
CA GLU A 19 7.36 -3.53 -11.80
C GLU A 19 6.02 -3.77 -12.53
N LYS A 20 5.91 -4.83 -13.33
CA LYS A 20 4.66 -5.14 -14.05
C LYS A 20 3.60 -5.65 -13.06
N ALA A 21 4.01 -6.54 -12.17
CA ALA A 21 3.18 -7.02 -11.07
C ALA A 21 2.78 -5.86 -10.13
N ALA A 22 3.59 -4.80 -10.04
CA ALA A 22 3.25 -3.59 -9.29
C ALA A 22 2.02 -2.89 -9.86
N SER A 23 1.99 -2.61 -11.16
CA SER A 23 0.84 -1.98 -11.82
C SER A 23 -0.42 -2.84 -11.72
N GLU A 24 -0.31 -4.15 -11.93
CA GLU A 24 -1.46 -5.07 -11.81
C GLU A 24 -2.02 -5.09 -10.39
N SER A 25 -1.14 -5.15 -9.37
CA SER A 25 -1.56 -5.14 -7.96
C SER A 25 -2.19 -3.81 -7.56
N ALA A 26 -1.69 -2.67 -8.07
CA ALA A 26 -2.30 -1.36 -7.83
C ALA A 26 -3.74 -1.29 -8.37
N ALA A 27 -3.96 -1.79 -9.59
CA ALA A 27 -5.29 -1.86 -10.19
C ALA A 27 -6.24 -2.75 -9.36
N GLU A 28 -5.73 -3.86 -8.83
CA GLU A 28 -6.51 -4.74 -7.96
C GLU A 28 -6.87 -4.07 -6.63
N MET A 29 -5.93 -3.38 -5.97
CA MET A 29 -6.20 -2.64 -4.73
C MET A 29 -7.27 -1.56 -4.93
N LEU A 30 -7.21 -0.83 -6.05
CA LEU A 30 -8.23 0.15 -6.42
C LEU A 30 -9.60 -0.48 -6.61
N LYS A 31 -9.67 -1.67 -7.22
CA LYS A 31 -10.92 -2.41 -7.42
C LYS A 31 -11.52 -2.92 -6.10
N LEU A 32 -10.66 -3.37 -5.18
CA LEU A 32 -11.08 -3.79 -3.83
C LEU A 32 -11.50 -2.60 -2.96
N GLY A 33 -10.98 -1.41 -3.27
CA GLY A 33 -11.29 -0.14 -2.61
C GLY A 33 -10.51 0.04 -1.30
N PHE A 34 -10.28 1.30 -0.92
CA PHE A 34 -9.57 1.65 0.31
C PHE A 34 -10.51 2.13 1.42
N GLU A 35 -11.62 2.80 1.09
CA GLU A 35 -12.57 3.33 2.09
C GLU A 35 -13.57 2.29 2.58
N ASN A 36 -13.95 1.34 1.73
CA ASN A 36 -14.93 0.30 2.07
C ASN A 36 -14.33 -0.83 2.92
N GLN A 37 -13.03 -0.76 3.22
CA GLN A 37 -12.29 -1.80 3.92
C GLN A 37 -11.91 -1.31 5.30
N LYS A 38 -12.05 -2.16 6.32
CA LYS A 38 -11.66 -1.83 7.71
C LYS A 38 -10.16 -2.03 7.98
N GLY A 39 -9.31 -1.73 7.00
CA GLY A 39 -7.87 -1.96 7.08
C GLY A 39 -7.12 -1.53 5.82
N GLY A 40 -5.81 -1.74 5.87
CA GLY A 40 -4.89 -1.41 4.79
C GLY A 40 -4.46 -2.61 3.94
N TYR A 41 -3.70 -2.31 2.90
CA TYR A 41 -3.02 -3.28 2.06
C TYR A 41 -1.55 -3.29 2.37
N LYS A 42 -0.94 -4.48 2.36
CA LYS A 42 0.50 -4.65 2.48
C LYS A 42 1.07 -5.11 1.15
N VAL A 43 2.16 -4.51 0.71
CA VAL A 43 2.93 -4.96 -0.45
C VAL A 43 4.31 -5.37 0.03
N LEU A 44 4.70 -6.59 -0.29
CA LEU A 44 6.03 -7.12 -0.09
C LEU A 44 6.83 -6.96 -1.38
N MET A 45 8.00 -6.36 -1.25
CA MET A 45 8.91 -6.07 -2.35
C MET A 45 10.25 -6.73 -2.06
N PRO A 46 10.92 -7.33 -3.05
CA PRO A 46 12.28 -7.84 -2.89
C PRO A 46 13.20 -6.77 -2.31
N LYS A 47 14.14 -7.17 -1.44
CA LYS A 47 15.12 -6.28 -0.82
C LYS A 47 16.26 -5.88 -1.78
N GLN A 48 15.87 -5.52 -3.00
CA GLN A 48 16.70 -4.95 -4.04
C GLN A 48 16.36 -3.47 -4.13
N GLU A 49 17.23 -2.60 -3.63
CA GLU A 49 16.92 -1.18 -3.40
C GLU A 49 16.32 -0.47 -4.62
N LYS A 50 16.94 -0.62 -5.80
CA LYS A 50 16.47 0.02 -7.04
C LYS A 50 15.10 -0.51 -7.50
N LEU A 51 14.87 -1.80 -7.32
CA LEU A 51 13.62 -2.46 -7.72
C LEU A 51 12.50 -2.12 -6.75
N ALA A 52 12.76 -2.19 -5.44
CA ALA A 52 11.81 -1.81 -4.40
C ALA A 52 11.38 -0.33 -4.52
N LYS A 53 12.32 0.58 -4.80
CA LYS A 53 12.00 1.99 -5.06
C LYS A 53 11.07 2.16 -6.27
N ARG A 54 11.33 1.42 -7.36
CA ARG A 54 10.46 1.44 -8.54
C ARG A 54 9.08 0.89 -8.24
N ILE A 55 8.99 -0.30 -7.63
CA ILE A 55 7.71 -0.91 -7.24
C ILE A 55 6.92 0.04 -6.34
N GLY A 56 7.54 0.61 -5.30
CA GLY A 56 6.90 1.55 -4.39
C GLY A 56 6.40 2.82 -5.10
N PHE A 57 7.18 3.36 -6.02
CA PHE A 57 6.78 4.51 -6.83
C PHE A 57 5.61 4.17 -7.77
N THR A 58 5.66 3.02 -8.46
CA THR A 58 4.60 2.55 -9.35
C THR A 58 3.30 2.34 -8.59
N ILE A 59 3.34 1.64 -7.45
CA ILE A 59 2.18 1.39 -6.59
C ILE A 59 1.53 2.71 -6.15
N THR A 60 2.31 3.62 -5.57
CA THR A 60 1.76 4.87 -5.03
C THR A 60 1.25 5.79 -6.15
N THR A 61 1.91 5.82 -7.31
CA THR A 61 1.49 6.62 -8.46
C THR A 61 0.20 6.10 -9.09
N GLU A 62 0.12 4.80 -9.36
CA GLU A 62 -1.05 4.15 -9.97
C GLU A 62 -2.28 4.24 -9.06
N ILE A 63 -2.10 4.02 -7.76
CA ILE A 63 -3.21 4.19 -6.78
C ILE A 63 -3.68 5.64 -6.76
N ASN A 64 -2.78 6.62 -6.65
CA ASN A 64 -3.19 8.03 -6.65
C ASN A 64 -3.91 8.44 -7.94
N TYR A 65 -3.40 7.98 -9.08
CA TYR A 65 -4.02 8.23 -10.38
C TYR A 65 -5.41 7.58 -10.47
N GLY A 66 -5.54 6.32 -10.04
CA GLY A 66 -6.80 5.59 -10.03
C GLY A 66 -7.86 6.20 -9.10
N LEU A 67 -7.48 6.58 -7.87
CA LEU A 67 -8.36 7.26 -6.92
C LEU A 67 -8.88 8.58 -7.51
N ARG A 68 -7.99 9.36 -8.15
CA ARG A 68 -8.39 10.59 -8.85
C ARG A 68 -9.39 10.31 -9.97
N LYS A 69 -9.16 9.29 -10.80
CA LYS A 69 -10.05 8.93 -11.91
C LYS A 69 -11.43 8.47 -11.42
N GLN A 70 -11.49 7.81 -10.26
CA GLN A 70 -12.72 7.34 -9.63
C GLN A 70 -13.41 8.41 -8.76
N ASN A 71 -12.86 9.63 -8.69
CA ASN A 71 -13.34 10.70 -7.81
C ASN A 71 -13.45 10.27 -6.34
N GLN A 72 -12.54 9.39 -5.90
CA GLN A 72 -12.41 8.92 -4.52
C GLN A 72 -11.43 9.80 -3.74
N ASP A 73 -11.49 9.73 -2.41
CA ASP A 73 -10.54 10.44 -1.56
C ASP A 73 -9.11 9.96 -1.84
N ARG A 74 -8.21 10.93 -1.95
CA ARG A 74 -6.79 10.74 -2.22
C ARG A 74 -5.94 10.80 -0.96
N ASN A 75 -6.57 10.98 0.21
CA ASN A 75 -5.91 10.89 1.50
C ASN A 75 -5.47 9.44 1.73
N LEU A 76 -4.35 9.07 1.14
CA LEU A 76 -3.73 7.75 1.27
C LEU A 76 -2.49 7.91 2.15
N ARG A 77 -2.47 7.21 3.29
CA ARG A 77 -1.30 7.12 4.15
C ARG A 77 -0.54 5.85 3.82
N TYR A 78 0.78 5.93 3.80
CA TYR A 78 1.62 4.77 3.60
C TYR A 78 2.94 4.88 4.35
N TRP A 79 3.49 3.71 4.70
CA TRP A 79 4.77 3.58 5.37
C TRP A 79 5.57 2.45 4.76
N THR A 80 6.85 2.69 4.53
CA THR A 80 7.81 1.70 4.07
C THR A 80 8.70 1.28 5.24
N TYR A 81 8.94 -0.02 5.39
CA TYR A 81 9.82 -0.54 6.44
C TYR A 81 10.50 -1.85 6.01
N HIS A 82 11.54 -2.23 6.74
CA HIS A 82 12.20 -3.53 6.58
C HIS A 82 11.31 -4.63 7.16
N HIS A 83 10.77 -5.50 6.31
CA HIS A 83 9.87 -6.56 6.75
C HIS A 83 10.64 -7.78 7.27
N ASP A 84 11.57 -8.27 6.45
CA ASP A 84 12.39 -9.43 6.75
C ASP A 84 13.78 -9.33 6.07
N GLU A 85 14.56 -10.40 6.09
CA GLU A 85 15.88 -10.47 5.47
C GLU A 85 15.85 -10.28 3.95
N LYS A 86 14.75 -10.67 3.30
CA LYS A 86 14.59 -10.76 1.85
C LYS A 86 13.63 -9.72 1.28
N ASN A 87 12.81 -9.05 2.11
CA ASN A 87 11.75 -8.17 1.66
C ASN A 87 11.68 -6.83 2.42
N TYR A 88 11.39 -5.78 1.67
CA TYR A 88 10.77 -4.56 2.18
C TYR A 88 9.25 -4.73 2.20
N ALA A 89 8.57 -4.00 3.09
CA ALA A 89 7.13 -3.85 3.05
C ALA A 89 6.74 -2.39 2.87
N ILE A 90 5.65 -2.16 2.14
CA ILE A 90 4.87 -0.93 2.20
C ILE A 90 3.46 -1.28 2.67
N VAL A 91 2.95 -0.53 3.64
CA VAL A 91 1.56 -0.61 4.08
C VAL A 91 0.85 0.64 3.58
N LEU A 92 -0.30 0.48 2.95
CA LEU A 92 -1.13 1.56 2.40
C LEU A 92 -2.53 1.49 3.01
N ILE A 93 -3.07 2.62 3.46
CA ILE A 93 -4.41 2.71 4.06
C ILE A 93 -5.06 4.06 3.72
N SER A 94 -6.39 4.07 3.57
CA SER A 94 -7.14 5.33 3.49
C SER A 94 -7.00 6.09 4.81
N GLY A 95 -6.79 7.40 4.74
CA GLY A 95 -6.75 8.28 5.89
C GLY A 95 -8.04 8.24 6.69
N LYS A 96 -9.21 8.13 6.02
CA LYS A 96 -10.50 7.97 6.73
C LYS A 96 -10.53 6.69 7.56
N VAL A 97 -10.13 5.56 6.98
CA VAL A 97 -10.09 4.27 7.69
C VAL A 97 -9.08 4.30 8.81
N PHE A 98 -7.94 4.96 8.60
CA PHE A 98 -6.93 5.16 9.64
C PHE A 98 -7.51 5.92 10.85
N ASP A 99 -8.21 7.03 10.59
CA ASP A 99 -8.83 7.84 11.63
C ASP A 99 -10.01 7.08 12.31
N GLU A 100 -10.79 6.29 11.56
CA GLU A 100 -11.86 5.41 12.09
C GLU A 100 -11.33 4.31 13.02
N LEU A 101 -10.11 3.82 12.76
CA LEU A 101 -9.43 2.84 13.61
C LEU A 101 -8.82 3.48 14.87
N GLY A 102 -8.80 4.81 14.97
CA GLY A 102 -8.22 5.54 16.10
C GLY A 102 -6.71 5.39 16.20
N LEU A 103 -6.03 5.20 15.07
CA LEU A 103 -4.58 5.07 14.97
C LEU A 103 -3.87 6.40 14.69
#